data_AF-A0A166P299-F1
#
_entry.id   AF-A0A166P299-F1
#
_cell.length_a   1.000
_cell.length_b   1.000
_cell.length_c   1.000
_cell.angle_alpha   90.00
_cell.angle_beta   90.00
_cell.angle_gamma   90.00
#
_symmetry.space_group_name_H-M   'P 1'
#
loop_
_entity.id
_entity.type
_entity.pdbx_description
1 polymer ?
#
loop_
_entity_poly.entity_id
_entity_poly.type
_entity_poly.pdbx_seq_one_letter_code
_entity_poly.pdbx_strand_id
1 'polypeptide(L)'
;MSAVEPESHRGVHHYRIPASRHHAPPSHRSSSRHSTLPSDVSDVEEDGIGMLSDIADSSSWPGVTTLIYSGRNKIDLKPQSKHIKELLRVAVEEFRGDLFFVCTFPKLSTKVTMLHQVLRRAARALDLPQEICTRLKEDPEYNEALGAVPWARVSEWRAPLKDKAFAAINTQYGSTPDALSALLHEHGYIYPGDPLKPRKNKQPYEHAAFVLLLRDFYFTKNDEDDSTEMPDSMIASVAASIHSSLKDRQNGLSSPSVFSADAVSDIYETHMLVLEGLKATHRHALKVKLYNDVMASIQPSVSAHAQANAALACINLSAIE
;
A
#
# COMPACT_ATOMS: atom_id res chain seq x y z
N MET A 1 -13.74 -3.85 -49.06
CA MET A 1 -12.95 -3.09 -48.06
C MET A 1 -13.80 -2.97 -46.80
N SER A 2 -13.62 -3.90 -45.86
CA SER A 2 -14.13 -3.78 -44.49
C SER A 2 -13.00 -4.22 -43.58
N ALA A 3 -12.41 -3.24 -42.88
CA ALA A 3 -11.38 -3.48 -41.89
C ALA A 3 -12.06 -3.95 -40.60
N VAL A 4 -11.62 -5.10 -40.11
CA VAL A 4 -11.96 -5.63 -38.78
C VAL A 4 -10.87 -5.13 -37.84
N GLU A 5 -11.24 -4.34 -36.83
CA GLU A 5 -10.35 -3.94 -35.73
C GLU A 5 -10.07 -5.12 -34.80
N PRO A 6 -8.85 -5.24 -34.24
CA PRO A 6 -8.56 -6.29 -33.28
C PRO A 6 -8.91 -5.86 -31.83
N GLU A 7 -9.67 -6.71 -31.15
CA GLU A 7 -9.93 -6.64 -29.72
C GLU A 7 -8.63 -6.74 -28.91
N SER A 8 -8.36 -5.69 -28.11
CA SER A 8 -7.27 -5.67 -27.13
C SER A 8 -7.68 -6.44 -25.88
N HIS A 9 -7.18 -7.67 -25.75
CA HIS A 9 -7.27 -8.46 -24.53
C HIS A 9 -6.38 -7.85 -23.44
N ARG A 10 -6.97 -7.07 -22.52
CA ARG A 10 -6.35 -6.77 -21.22
C ARG A 10 -6.44 -8.02 -20.34
N GLY A 11 -5.31 -8.69 -20.14
CA GLY A 11 -5.17 -9.78 -19.18
C GLY A 11 -5.48 -9.28 -17.77
N VAL A 12 -6.47 -9.91 -17.13
CA VAL A 12 -6.76 -9.71 -15.71
C VAL A 12 -5.71 -10.49 -14.92
N HIS A 13 -4.70 -9.79 -14.39
CA HIS A 13 -3.74 -10.38 -13.47
C HIS A 13 -4.44 -10.68 -12.14
N HIS A 14 -4.75 -11.95 -11.92
CA HIS A 14 -5.22 -12.45 -10.63
C HIS A 14 -4.04 -12.51 -9.67
N TYR A 15 -3.84 -11.46 -8.86
CA TYR A 15 -2.99 -11.55 -7.69
C TYR A 15 -3.67 -12.48 -6.67
N ARG A 16 -3.07 -13.64 -6.42
CA ARG A 16 -3.55 -14.60 -5.45
C ARG A 16 -3.05 -14.18 -4.07
N ILE A 17 -3.87 -13.47 -3.31
CA ILE A 17 -3.56 -13.18 -1.91
C ILE A 17 -3.44 -14.51 -1.16
N PRO A 18 -2.29 -14.83 -0.52
CA PRO A 18 -2.13 -16.09 0.20
C PRO A 18 -3.13 -16.17 1.36
N ALA A 19 -3.75 -17.34 1.51
CA ALA A 19 -4.71 -17.60 2.57
C ALA A 19 -4.03 -17.50 3.95
N SER A 20 -4.33 -16.43 4.68
CA SER A 20 -3.87 -16.25 6.06
C SER A 20 -4.46 -17.38 6.93
N ARG A 21 -3.62 -18.35 7.31
CA ARG A 21 -4.01 -19.44 8.20
C ARG A 21 -4.22 -18.89 9.60
N HIS A 22 -5.45 -18.99 10.10
CA HIS A 22 -5.82 -18.66 11.47
C HIS A 22 -5.00 -19.48 12.47
N HIS A 23 -4.12 -18.83 13.24
CA HIS A 23 -3.59 -19.38 14.48
C HIS A 23 -4.45 -18.94 15.68
N ALA A 24 -4.77 -19.92 16.52
CA ALA A 24 -5.48 -19.74 17.78
C ALA A 24 -4.64 -18.93 18.80
N PRO A 25 -5.27 -18.19 19.72
CA PRO A 25 -4.55 -17.36 20.68
C PRO A 25 -3.95 -18.18 21.83
N PRO A 26 -2.72 -17.87 22.29
CA PRO A 26 -2.23 -18.37 23.56
C PRO A 26 -2.77 -17.55 24.73
N SER A 27 -3.17 -18.24 25.80
CA SER A 27 -3.67 -17.67 27.05
C SER A 27 -2.62 -16.82 27.76
N HIS A 28 -3.00 -15.60 28.15
CA HIS A 28 -2.19 -14.66 28.92
C HIS A 28 -1.80 -15.17 30.32
N ARG A 29 -0.56 -14.87 30.73
CA ARG A 29 -0.23 -14.59 32.14
C ARG A 29 0.46 -13.22 32.22
N SER A 30 -0.04 -12.42 33.14
CA SER A 30 0.09 -10.97 33.27
C SER A 30 1.49 -10.47 33.62
N SER A 31 1.87 -9.31 33.07
CA SER A 31 2.63 -8.30 33.79
C SER A 31 2.40 -6.90 33.21
N SER A 32 2.05 -6.01 34.13
CA SER A 32 1.59 -4.64 33.97
C SER A 32 2.65 -3.72 33.36
N ARG A 33 2.25 -2.86 32.43
CA ARG A 33 2.79 -1.50 32.27
C ARG A 33 1.80 -0.63 31.49
N HIS A 34 1.57 0.56 32.03
CA HIS A 34 0.76 1.66 31.53
C HIS A 34 0.94 1.91 30.03
N SER A 35 -0.18 1.95 29.30
CA SER A 35 -0.25 2.66 28.02
C SER A 35 -1.60 3.33 27.88
N THR A 36 -1.54 4.65 27.81
CA THR A 36 -2.63 5.60 27.59
C THR A 36 -3.27 5.35 26.22
N LEU A 37 -4.61 5.33 26.20
CA LEU A 37 -5.43 5.30 24.99
C LEU A 37 -5.13 6.52 24.11
N PRO A 38 -5.00 6.40 22.78
CA PRO A 38 -5.10 7.54 21.90
C PRO A 38 -6.58 7.89 21.73
N SER A 39 -6.93 9.06 22.24
CA SER A 39 -8.17 9.76 21.95
C SER A 39 -8.28 10.08 20.46
N ASP A 40 -9.43 9.73 19.90
CA ASP A 40 -10.24 10.51 18.96
C ASP A 40 -9.53 11.73 18.32
N VAL A 41 -8.92 11.51 17.16
CA VAL A 41 -8.60 12.57 16.20
C VAL A 41 -9.21 12.15 14.88
N SER A 42 -10.45 12.57 14.68
CA SER A 42 -11.12 12.56 13.40
C SER A 42 -10.56 13.70 12.55
N ASP A 43 -9.53 13.43 11.76
CA ASP A 43 -9.19 14.31 10.66
C ASP A 43 -10.16 14.05 9.51
N VAL A 44 -10.92 15.09 9.23
CA VAL A 44 -11.94 15.18 8.21
C VAL A 44 -11.23 15.44 6.88
N GLU A 45 -11.02 14.41 6.07
CA GLU A 45 -10.87 14.58 4.62
C GLU A 45 -12.28 14.86 4.05
N GLU A 46 -12.80 16.08 4.27
CA GLU A 46 -13.95 16.63 3.55
C GLU A 46 -13.48 17.13 2.18
N ASP A 47 -13.16 16.20 1.30
CA ASP A 47 -13.18 16.48 -0.13
C ASP A 47 -14.55 16.06 -0.66
N GLY A 48 -15.48 17.02 -0.58
CA GLY A 48 -16.70 17.10 -1.38
C GLY A 48 -17.60 15.86 -1.38
N ILE A 49 -18.10 15.44 -0.21
CA ILE A 49 -19.22 14.51 -0.15
C ILE A 49 -20.50 15.33 -0.07
N GLY A 50 -21.31 15.23 -1.11
CA GLY A 50 -22.59 15.89 -1.22
C GLY A 50 -23.47 15.64 0.01
N MET A 51 -24.22 16.68 0.35
CA MET A 51 -25.27 16.74 1.36
C MET A 51 -26.27 15.58 1.16
N LEU A 52 -26.01 14.43 1.77
CA LEU A 52 -26.93 13.29 1.81
C LEU A 52 -27.72 13.36 3.11
N SER A 53 -28.93 13.92 2.98
CA SER A 53 -29.99 13.93 4.00
C SER A 53 -30.30 12.52 4.51
N ASP A 54 -30.85 12.43 5.73
CA ASP A 54 -31.34 11.21 6.38
C ASP A 54 -32.15 10.29 5.44
N ILE A 55 -31.48 9.35 4.77
CA ILE A 55 -32.13 8.29 3.99
C ILE A 55 -32.44 7.16 4.97
N ALA A 56 -33.67 7.16 5.48
CA ALA A 56 -34.28 5.91 5.89
C ALA A 56 -34.25 4.98 4.67
N ASP A 57 -33.64 3.79 4.81
CA ASP A 57 -33.59 2.71 3.81
C ASP A 57 -35.03 2.26 3.50
N SER A 58 -35.76 3.09 2.75
CA SER A 58 -37.14 2.92 2.30
C SER A 58 -37.19 1.99 1.08
N SER A 59 -36.29 1.01 1.06
CA SER A 59 -36.06 0.23 -0.14
C SER A 59 -36.93 -1.01 -0.18
N SER A 60 -37.46 -1.29 -1.37
CA SER A 60 -38.13 -2.54 -1.75
C SER A 60 -37.20 -3.75 -1.71
N TRP A 61 -35.96 -3.60 -1.22
CA TRP A 61 -34.97 -4.65 -1.19
C TRP A 61 -35.24 -5.63 -0.04
N PRO A 62 -34.93 -6.92 -0.21
CA PRO A 62 -35.10 -7.92 0.83
C PRO A 62 -34.26 -7.62 2.08
N GLY A 63 -34.79 -7.99 3.26
CA GLY A 63 -34.17 -7.70 4.56
C GLY A 63 -32.75 -8.28 4.75
N VAL A 64 -32.37 -9.29 3.95
CA VAL A 64 -30.99 -9.83 3.92
C VAL A 64 -29.95 -8.79 3.44
N THR A 65 -30.40 -7.79 2.69
CA THR A 65 -29.58 -6.71 2.15
C THR A 65 -29.55 -5.46 3.04
N THR A 66 -30.39 -5.37 4.07
CA THR A 66 -30.52 -4.15 4.89
C THR A 66 -29.20 -3.75 5.54
N LEU A 67 -28.85 -2.47 5.43
CA LEU A 67 -27.70 -1.89 6.11
C LEU A 67 -28.13 -1.25 7.42
N ILE A 68 -27.43 -1.60 8.50
CA ILE A 68 -27.59 -0.95 9.80
C ILE A 68 -26.54 0.16 9.93
N TYR A 69 -27.03 1.37 10.14
CA TYR A 69 -26.24 2.57 10.34
C TYR A 69 -26.16 2.94 11.82
N SER A 70 -25.04 3.53 12.21
CA SER A 70 -24.89 4.30 13.44
C SER A 70 -25.35 5.75 13.23
N GLY A 71 -25.58 6.51 14.31
CA GLY A 71 -26.09 7.89 14.26
C GLY A 71 -25.21 8.95 13.58
N ARG A 72 -24.18 8.56 12.83
CA ARG A 72 -23.34 9.45 12.00
C ARG A 72 -23.32 9.01 10.53
N ASN A 73 -24.38 8.36 10.04
CA ASN A 73 -24.47 7.77 8.69
C ASN A 73 -23.32 6.81 8.34
N LYS A 74 -22.67 6.24 9.35
CA LYS A 74 -21.63 5.22 9.18
C LYS A 74 -22.24 3.85 9.41
N ILE A 75 -21.93 2.89 8.53
CA ILE A 75 -22.30 1.49 8.73
C ILE A 75 -21.78 1.01 10.09
N ASP A 76 -22.68 0.50 10.94
CA ASP A 76 -22.28 -0.14 12.19
C ASP A 76 -22.02 -1.63 11.94
N LEU A 77 -20.75 -2.01 11.91
CA LEU A 77 -20.34 -3.39 11.65
C LEU A 77 -20.84 -4.39 12.70
N LYS A 78 -21.12 -3.98 13.95
CA LYS A 78 -21.47 -4.91 15.04
C LYS A 78 -22.86 -5.55 14.87
N PRO A 79 -23.95 -4.80 14.64
CA PRO A 79 -25.28 -5.36 14.43
C PRO A 79 -25.50 -5.92 13.02
N GLN A 80 -24.61 -5.69 12.04
CA GLN A 80 -24.82 -6.16 10.67
C GLN A 80 -25.05 -7.68 10.56
N SER A 81 -25.78 -8.07 9.51
CA SER A 81 -25.97 -9.48 9.15
C SER A 81 -24.62 -10.18 8.90
N LYS A 82 -24.60 -11.51 9.09
CA LYS A 82 -23.40 -12.33 8.87
C LYS A 82 -22.85 -12.18 7.45
N HIS A 83 -23.73 -12.13 6.44
CA HIS A 83 -23.34 -11.99 5.03
C HIS A 83 -22.63 -10.67 4.76
N ILE A 84 -23.14 -9.55 5.28
CA ILE A 84 -22.53 -8.22 5.08
C ILE A 84 -21.20 -8.10 5.82
N LYS A 85 -21.10 -8.65 7.04
CA LYS A 85 -19.83 -8.69 7.78
C LYS A 85 -18.75 -9.45 7.00
N GLU A 86 -19.09 -10.62 6.48
CA GLU A 86 -18.13 -11.45 5.74
C GLU A 86 -17.75 -10.80 4.40
N LEU A 87 -18.74 -10.23 3.69
CA LEU A 87 -18.52 -9.44 2.48
C LEU A 87 -17.49 -8.33 2.72
N LEU A 88 -17.72 -7.50 3.75
CA LEU A 88 -16.85 -6.38 4.07
C LEU A 88 -15.47 -6.84 4.52
N ARG A 89 -15.37 -7.95 5.27
CA ARG A 89 -14.08 -8.52 5.66
C ARG A 89 -13.23 -8.89 4.44
N VAL A 90 -13.80 -9.62 3.49
CA VAL A 90 -13.10 -10.03 2.26
C VAL A 90 -12.81 -8.80 1.38
N ALA A 91 -13.77 -7.90 1.23
CA ALA A 91 -13.60 -6.68 0.44
C ALA A 91 -12.50 -5.76 0.99
N VAL A 92 -12.35 -5.66 2.32
CA VAL A 92 -11.28 -4.88 2.95
C VAL A 92 -9.91 -5.43 2.57
N GLU A 93 -9.70 -6.74 2.64
CA GLU A 93 -8.41 -7.35 2.31
C GLU A 93 -8.14 -7.30 0.79
N GLU A 94 -9.14 -7.57 -0.05
CA GLU A 94 -9.00 -7.46 -1.50
C GLU A 94 -8.71 -6.02 -1.93
N PHE A 95 -9.41 -5.03 -1.36
CA PHE A 95 -9.19 -3.62 -1.68
C PHE A 95 -7.81 -3.15 -1.25
N ARG A 96 -7.32 -3.62 -0.10
CA ARG A 96 -5.95 -3.36 0.33
C ARG A 96 -4.94 -3.87 -0.70
N GLY A 97 -5.16 -5.07 -1.25
CA GLY A 97 -4.37 -5.59 -2.36
C GLY A 97 -4.43 -4.70 -3.59
N ASP A 98 -5.62 -4.43 -4.11
CA ASP A 98 -5.80 -3.57 -5.29
C ASP A 98 -5.17 -2.18 -5.10
N LEU A 99 -5.30 -1.60 -3.90
CA LEU A 99 -4.70 -0.33 -3.56
C LEU A 99 -3.18 -0.38 -3.77
N PHE A 100 -2.47 -1.35 -3.21
CA PHE A 100 -1.02 -1.35 -3.27
C PHE A 100 -0.42 -1.91 -4.56
N PHE A 101 -1.09 -2.87 -5.19
CA PHE A 101 -0.58 -3.58 -6.36
C PHE A 101 -1.12 -3.02 -7.68
N VAL A 102 -2.23 -2.27 -7.66
CA VAL A 102 -2.85 -1.68 -8.87
C VAL A 102 -2.74 -0.17 -8.86
N CYS A 103 -3.27 0.51 -7.85
CA CYS A 103 -3.28 1.98 -7.81
C CYS A 103 -3.28 2.51 -6.38
N THR A 104 -2.10 2.92 -5.90
CA THR A 104 -1.95 3.35 -4.51
C THR A 104 -2.69 4.65 -4.24
N PHE A 105 -2.86 5.54 -5.23
CA PHE A 105 -3.54 6.84 -5.12
C PHE A 105 -4.59 7.00 -6.21
N PRO A 106 -5.74 6.30 -6.10
CA PRO A 106 -6.75 6.35 -7.13
C PRO A 106 -7.49 7.70 -7.10
N LYS A 107 -7.67 8.32 -8.27
CA LYS A 107 -8.63 9.43 -8.47
C LYS A 107 -10.05 8.97 -8.16
N LEU A 108 -10.97 9.91 -7.94
CA LEU A 108 -12.36 9.62 -7.56
C LEU A 108 -13.03 8.55 -8.46
N SER A 109 -12.94 8.68 -9.78
CA SER A 109 -13.54 7.72 -10.72
C SER A 109 -12.92 6.32 -10.62
N THR A 110 -11.59 6.25 -10.50
CA THR A 110 -10.85 5.01 -10.31
C THR A 110 -11.18 4.37 -8.96
N LYS A 111 -11.26 5.16 -7.89
CA LYS A 111 -11.64 4.74 -6.53
C LYS A 111 -13.01 4.06 -6.55
N VAL A 112 -14.03 4.73 -7.10
CA VAL A 112 -15.40 4.18 -7.19
C VAL A 112 -15.39 2.85 -7.96
N THR A 113 -14.68 2.81 -9.09
CA THR A 113 -14.57 1.61 -9.92
C THR A 113 -13.91 0.45 -9.15
N MET A 114 -12.79 0.70 -8.47
CA MET A 114 -12.07 -0.32 -7.68
C MET A 114 -12.94 -0.87 -6.55
N LEU A 115 -13.61 0.01 -5.78
CA LEU A 115 -14.47 -0.40 -4.67
C LEU A 115 -15.64 -1.27 -5.15
N HIS A 116 -16.31 -0.87 -6.23
CA HIS A 116 -17.40 -1.66 -6.80
C HIS A 116 -16.93 -3.02 -7.29
N GLN A 117 -15.77 -3.07 -7.96
CA GLN A 117 -15.20 -4.33 -8.45
C GLN A 117 -14.85 -5.27 -7.30
N VAL A 118 -14.20 -4.75 -6.25
CA VAL A 118 -13.83 -5.52 -5.07
C VAL A 118 -15.06 -6.09 -4.35
N LEU A 119 -16.08 -5.28 -4.11
CA LEU A 119 -17.33 -5.76 -3.48
C LEU A 119 -17.97 -6.89 -4.30
N ARG A 120 -18.00 -6.76 -5.63
CA ARG A 120 -18.54 -7.80 -6.52
C ARG A 120 -17.66 -9.06 -6.61
N ARG A 121 -16.34 -8.94 -6.48
CA ARG A 121 -15.44 -10.10 -6.40
C ARG A 121 -15.63 -10.83 -5.06
N ALA A 122 -15.63 -10.10 -3.96
CA ALA A 122 -15.88 -10.62 -2.62
C ALA A 122 -17.24 -11.35 -2.52
N ALA A 123 -18.32 -10.74 -3.05
CA ALA A 123 -19.65 -11.36 -3.05
C ALA A 123 -19.69 -12.68 -3.83
N ARG A 124 -19.00 -12.75 -4.98
CA ARG A 124 -18.87 -13.98 -5.78
C ARG A 124 -18.03 -15.03 -5.09
N ALA A 125 -16.91 -14.64 -4.48
CA ALA A 125 -16.00 -15.56 -3.79
C ALA A 125 -16.67 -16.23 -2.57
N LEU A 126 -17.62 -15.54 -1.95
CA LEU A 126 -18.36 -16.01 -0.78
C LEU A 126 -19.68 -16.73 -1.12
N ASP A 127 -20.05 -16.83 -2.39
CA ASP A 127 -21.34 -17.37 -2.86
C ASP A 127 -22.53 -16.74 -2.11
N LEU A 128 -22.54 -15.41 -2.01
CA LEU A 128 -23.58 -14.68 -1.26
C LEU A 128 -24.95 -14.78 -1.93
N PRO A 129 -26.05 -14.64 -1.16
CA PRO A 129 -27.40 -14.59 -1.69
C PRO A 129 -27.56 -13.67 -2.89
N GLN A 130 -28.35 -14.11 -3.87
CA GLN A 130 -28.51 -13.42 -5.16
C GLN A 130 -29.04 -11.99 -4.97
N GLU A 131 -29.83 -11.73 -3.94
CA GLU A 131 -30.37 -10.42 -3.59
C GLU A 131 -29.25 -9.41 -3.29
N ILE A 132 -28.21 -9.82 -2.55
CA ILE A 132 -27.04 -8.97 -2.27
C ILE A 132 -26.26 -8.72 -3.56
N CYS A 133 -26.03 -9.77 -4.36
CA CYS A 133 -25.34 -9.67 -5.64
C CYS A 133 -26.06 -8.75 -6.63
N THR A 134 -27.40 -8.79 -6.66
CA THR A 134 -28.24 -7.92 -7.50
C THR A 134 -28.20 -6.48 -6.99
N ARG A 135 -28.37 -6.24 -5.68
CA ARG A 135 -28.30 -4.89 -5.12
C ARG A 135 -26.93 -4.24 -5.33
N LEU A 136 -25.83 -4.98 -5.19
CA LEU A 136 -24.48 -4.51 -5.56
C LEU A 136 -24.31 -4.15 -7.05
N LYS A 137 -25.20 -4.60 -7.94
CA LYS A 137 -25.18 -4.22 -9.35
C LYS A 137 -26.05 -3.00 -9.63
N GLU A 138 -27.20 -2.93 -8.99
CA GLU A 138 -28.30 -2.03 -9.37
C GLU A 138 -28.45 -0.81 -8.47
N ASP A 139 -27.90 -0.84 -7.25
CA ASP A 139 -28.05 0.21 -6.24
C ASP A 139 -26.69 0.90 -5.96
N PRO A 140 -26.44 2.09 -6.54
CA PRO A 140 -25.19 2.83 -6.34
C PRO A 140 -25.00 3.27 -4.88
N GLU A 141 -26.06 3.67 -4.18
CA GLU A 141 -25.99 4.13 -2.79
C GLU A 141 -25.58 2.99 -1.87
N TYR A 142 -26.10 1.79 -2.12
CA TYR A 142 -25.69 0.58 -1.41
C TYR A 142 -24.19 0.27 -1.60
N ASN A 143 -23.70 0.40 -2.84
CA ASN A 143 -22.28 0.20 -3.13
C ASN A 143 -21.41 1.28 -2.47
N GLU A 144 -21.85 2.54 -2.50
CA GLU A 144 -21.13 3.66 -1.90
C GLU A 144 -21.02 3.47 -0.39
N ALA A 145 -22.13 3.15 0.28
CA ALA A 145 -22.16 2.90 1.71
C ALA A 145 -21.22 1.75 2.12
N LEU A 146 -21.25 0.63 1.40
CA LEU A 146 -20.35 -0.50 1.65
C LEU A 146 -18.89 -0.17 1.29
N GLY A 147 -18.66 0.55 0.21
CA GLY A 147 -17.33 0.96 -0.27
C GLY A 147 -16.64 1.98 0.64
N ALA A 148 -17.41 2.77 1.39
CA ALA A 148 -16.87 3.68 2.39
C ALA A 148 -16.08 2.96 3.51
N VAL A 149 -16.45 1.72 3.84
CA VAL A 149 -15.80 0.93 4.90
C VAL A 149 -14.33 0.61 4.58
N PRO A 150 -13.97 -0.04 3.46
CA PRO A 150 -12.57 -0.25 3.10
C PRO A 150 -11.85 1.06 2.78
N TRP A 151 -12.52 2.06 2.20
CA TRP A 151 -11.90 3.37 1.92
C TRP A 151 -11.43 4.08 3.19
N ALA A 152 -12.21 4.02 4.27
CA ALA A 152 -11.86 4.66 5.54
C ALA A 152 -10.56 4.14 6.18
N ARG A 153 -10.00 3.03 5.69
CA ARG A 153 -8.75 2.42 6.18
C ARG A 153 -7.52 2.80 5.36
N VAL A 154 -7.70 3.48 4.24
CA VAL A 154 -6.62 3.78 3.29
C VAL A 154 -5.49 4.58 3.95
N SER A 155 -5.82 5.59 4.74
CA SER A 155 -4.83 6.41 5.42
C SER A 155 -4.03 5.61 6.46
N GLU A 156 -4.71 4.72 7.21
CA GLU A 156 -4.05 3.78 8.15
C GLU A 156 -3.07 2.86 7.42
N TRP A 157 -3.40 2.39 6.22
CA TRP A 157 -2.52 1.51 5.45
C TRP A 157 -1.35 2.25 4.81
N ARG A 158 -1.52 3.49 4.37
CA ARG A 158 -0.46 4.28 3.72
C ARG A 158 0.51 4.92 4.73
N ALA A 159 0.04 5.30 5.91
CA ALA A 159 0.86 6.00 6.91
C ALA A 159 2.20 5.29 7.23
N PRO A 160 2.25 3.95 7.44
CA PRO A 160 3.52 3.28 7.76
C PRO A 160 4.56 3.35 6.64
N LEU A 161 4.15 3.48 5.37
CA LEU A 161 5.11 3.66 4.26
C LEU A 161 5.81 5.02 4.37
N LYS A 162 5.06 6.08 4.68
CA LYS A 162 5.61 7.42 4.90
C LYS A 162 6.52 7.45 6.12
N ASP A 163 6.13 6.82 7.22
CA ASP A 163 6.96 6.77 8.43
C ASP A 163 8.31 6.09 8.15
N LYS A 164 8.30 4.97 7.43
CA LYS A 164 9.52 4.28 6.99
C LYS A 164 10.36 5.14 6.05
N ALA A 165 9.74 5.82 5.08
CA ALA A 165 10.43 6.71 4.16
C ALA A 165 11.12 7.86 4.89
N PHE A 166 10.44 8.47 5.87
CA PHE A 166 10.99 9.54 6.69
C PHE A 166 12.20 9.10 7.54
N ALA A 167 12.15 7.88 8.07
CA ALA A 167 13.28 7.28 8.78
C ALA A 167 14.46 6.99 7.83
N ALA A 168 14.19 6.49 6.62
CA ALA A 168 15.20 6.13 5.65
C ALA A 168 16.02 7.34 5.17
N ILE A 169 15.41 8.53 5.05
CA ILE A 169 16.09 9.73 4.52
C ILE A 169 17.40 10.05 5.23
N ASN A 170 17.41 10.02 6.56
CA ASN A 170 18.60 10.37 7.33
C ASN A 170 19.78 9.43 7.04
N THR A 171 19.47 8.17 6.73
CA THR A 171 20.49 7.15 6.47
C THR A 171 20.92 7.10 5.02
N GLN A 172 20.03 7.47 4.09
CA GLN A 172 20.21 7.21 2.67
C GLN A 172 20.55 8.47 1.84
N TYR A 173 20.06 9.64 2.23
CA TYR A 173 20.06 10.83 1.38
C TYR A 173 20.87 12.01 1.95
N GLY A 174 21.39 11.88 3.17
CA GLY A 174 22.02 12.99 3.89
C GLY A 174 20.99 14.01 4.41
N SER A 175 21.47 15.04 5.10
CA SER A 175 20.59 15.97 5.84
C SER A 175 20.92 17.46 5.63
N THR A 176 21.80 17.80 4.68
CA THR A 176 22.11 19.21 4.41
C THR A 176 20.99 19.85 3.56
N PRO A 177 20.65 21.14 3.78
CA PRO A 177 19.63 21.83 2.98
C PRO A 177 19.90 21.78 1.46
N ASP A 178 21.17 21.90 1.05
CA ASP A 178 21.57 21.84 -0.36
C ASP A 178 21.34 20.45 -0.95
N ALA A 179 21.68 19.39 -0.20
CA ALA A 179 21.45 18.01 -0.65
C ALA A 179 19.95 17.72 -0.79
N LEU A 180 19.14 18.13 0.19
CA LEU A 180 17.68 17.95 0.14
C LEU A 180 17.07 18.69 -1.07
N SER A 181 17.52 19.91 -1.34
CA SER A 181 17.06 20.70 -2.49
C SER A 181 17.46 20.07 -3.82
N ALA A 182 18.70 19.57 -3.93
CA ALA A 182 19.19 18.89 -5.13
C ALA A 182 18.49 17.54 -5.38
N LEU A 183 18.06 16.85 -4.31
CA LEU A 183 17.27 15.62 -4.39
C LEU A 183 15.84 15.89 -4.87
N LEU A 184 15.20 16.96 -4.39
CA LEU A 184 13.85 17.33 -4.81
C LEU A 184 13.82 17.89 -6.24
N HIS A 185 14.88 18.60 -6.65
CA HIS A 185 15.00 19.13 -8.01
C HIS A 185 14.96 18.01 -9.06
N GLU A 186 13.98 18.08 -9.97
CA GLU A 186 13.78 17.10 -11.05
C GLU A 186 13.80 15.64 -10.54
N HIS A 187 13.18 15.39 -9.38
CA HIS A 187 13.07 14.06 -8.77
C HIS A 187 14.42 13.33 -8.58
N GLY A 188 15.48 14.06 -8.24
CA GLY A 188 16.83 13.52 -8.05
C GLY A 188 16.96 12.33 -7.12
N TYR A 189 16.09 12.23 -6.12
CA TYR A 189 16.07 11.13 -5.17
C TYR A 189 15.87 9.74 -5.79
N ILE A 190 15.38 9.63 -7.03
CA ILE A 190 15.27 8.33 -7.69
C ILE A 190 16.60 7.82 -8.23
N TYR A 191 17.61 8.67 -8.41
CA TYR A 191 18.89 8.27 -8.99
C TYR A 191 19.90 7.93 -7.89
N PRO A 192 20.72 6.87 -8.07
CA PRO A 192 21.78 6.55 -7.13
C PRO A 192 22.91 7.58 -7.18
N GLY A 193 23.57 7.78 -6.05
CA GLY A 193 24.79 8.59 -5.93
C GLY A 193 24.65 9.81 -5.03
N ASP A 194 25.68 10.66 -5.08
CA ASP A 194 25.74 11.90 -4.31
C ASP A 194 24.88 12.98 -4.96
N PRO A 195 23.90 13.57 -4.24
CA PRO A 195 22.98 14.56 -4.82
C PRO A 195 23.66 15.87 -5.23
N LEU A 196 24.84 16.17 -4.69
CA LEU A 196 25.61 17.38 -5.03
C LEU A 196 26.55 17.17 -6.22
N LYS A 197 26.62 15.96 -6.76
CA LYS A 197 27.45 15.64 -7.93
C LYS A 197 26.57 15.45 -9.18
N PRO A 198 27.12 15.73 -10.38
CA PRO A 198 26.41 15.42 -11.62
C PRO A 198 25.97 13.96 -11.65
N ARG A 199 24.69 13.74 -11.96
CA ARG A 199 24.10 12.41 -12.05
C ARG A 199 24.74 11.66 -13.22
N LYS A 200 25.61 10.71 -12.91
CA LYS A 200 26.31 9.91 -13.93
C LYS A 200 25.44 8.78 -14.49
N ASN A 201 24.40 8.38 -13.76
CA ASN A 201 23.67 7.15 -14.02
C ASN A 201 22.28 7.44 -14.59
N LYS A 202 21.98 6.82 -15.74
CA LYS A 202 20.65 6.81 -16.39
C LYS A 202 19.72 5.74 -15.81
N GLN A 203 19.91 5.36 -14.56
CA GLN A 203 19.24 4.25 -13.90
C GLN A 203 18.35 4.80 -12.77
N PRO A 204 17.12 5.24 -13.10
CA PRO A 204 16.18 5.70 -12.09
C PRO A 204 15.71 4.53 -11.23
N TYR A 205 15.31 4.85 -9.99
CA TYR A 205 14.78 3.95 -8.96
C TYR A 205 15.79 2.94 -8.37
N GLU A 206 17.06 3.03 -8.73
CA GLU A 206 18.12 2.14 -8.20
C GLU A 206 18.79 2.68 -6.92
N HIS A 207 18.25 3.73 -6.32
CA HIS A 207 18.76 4.21 -5.03
C HIS A 207 18.48 3.17 -3.93
N ALA A 208 19.44 2.92 -3.03
CA ALA A 208 19.33 1.88 -1.99
C ALA A 208 18.09 2.06 -1.07
N ALA A 209 17.61 3.30 -0.93
CA ALA A 209 16.36 3.62 -0.24
C ALA A 209 15.14 2.89 -0.83
N PHE A 210 15.07 2.67 -2.14
CA PHE A 210 13.97 1.95 -2.78
C PHE A 210 13.93 0.50 -2.33
N VAL A 211 15.05 -0.20 -2.40
CA VAL A 211 15.16 -1.61 -1.97
C VAL A 211 14.78 -1.74 -0.50
N LEU A 212 15.30 -0.85 0.36
CA LEU A 212 14.98 -0.83 1.79
C LEU A 212 13.48 -0.65 2.04
N LEU A 213 12.86 0.35 1.40
CA LEU A 213 11.44 0.66 1.63
C LEU A 213 10.51 -0.39 1.03
N LEU A 214 10.82 -0.88 -0.17
CA LEU A 214 10.07 -1.97 -0.80
C LEU A 214 10.09 -3.18 0.11
N ARG A 215 11.28 -3.62 0.54
CA ARG A 215 11.43 -4.71 1.51
C ARG A 215 10.61 -4.46 2.76
N ASP A 216 10.87 -3.35 3.45
CA ASP A 216 10.35 -3.12 4.80
C ASP A 216 8.84 -2.88 4.85
N PHE A 217 8.22 -2.48 3.75
CA PHE A 217 6.79 -2.19 3.70
C PHE A 217 5.97 -3.30 3.02
N TYR A 218 6.47 -3.85 1.92
CA TYR A 218 5.69 -4.78 1.11
C TYR A 218 6.03 -6.25 1.31
N PHE A 219 7.27 -6.56 1.71
CA PHE A 219 7.73 -7.94 1.79
C PHE A 219 7.99 -8.33 3.24
N THR A 220 7.19 -9.28 3.71
CA THR A 220 7.42 -9.95 4.99
C THR A 220 8.27 -11.21 4.76
N LYS A 221 8.87 -11.74 5.84
CA LYS A 221 9.78 -12.90 5.76
C LYS A 221 9.13 -14.19 5.24
N ASN A 222 7.80 -14.22 5.10
CA ASN A 222 7.04 -15.41 4.73
C ASN A 222 6.36 -15.28 3.35
N ASP A 223 6.65 -14.23 2.59
CA ASP A 223 6.04 -14.03 1.27
C ASP A 223 6.79 -14.88 0.23
N GLU A 224 6.31 -16.11 0.05
CA GLU A 224 6.58 -16.92 -1.14
C GLU A 224 5.62 -16.47 -2.25
N ASP A 225 5.87 -15.30 -2.84
CA ASP A 225 5.12 -14.85 -4.01
C ASP A 225 5.76 -15.39 -5.29
N ASP A 226 4.97 -16.04 -6.13
CA ASP A 226 5.36 -16.51 -7.47
C ASP A 226 5.57 -15.35 -8.46
N SER A 227 5.26 -14.11 -8.06
CA SER A 227 5.50 -12.94 -8.89
C SER A 227 7.00 -12.75 -9.15
N THR A 228 7.38 -12.56 -10.42
CA THR A 228 8.78 -12.35 -10.81
C THR A 228 9.13 -10.89 -11.05
N GLU A 229 8.17 -9.97 -10.84
CA GLU A 229 8.30 -8.58 -11.27
C GLU A 229 7.56 -7.62 -10.33
N MET A 230 8.26 -6.56 -9.90
CA MET A 230 7.73 -5.52 -9.02
C MET A 230 6.66 -4.65 -9.72
N PRO A 231 5.43 -4.52 -9.21
CA PRO A 231 4.41 -3.62 -9.75
C PRO A 231 4.84 -2.15 -9.82
N ASP A 232 4.45 -1.45 -10.90
CA ASP A 232 4.71 -0.02 -11.08
C ASP A 232 4.12 0.81 -9.92
N SER A 233 2.95 0.41 -9.40
CA SER A 233 2.29 1.10 -8.28
C SER A 233 3.13 1.12 -7.01
N MET A 234 3.84 0.02 -6.71
CA MET A 234 4.72 -0.07 -5.53
C MET A 234 5.97 0.80 -5.68
N ILE A 235 6.53 0.88 -6.88
CA ILE A 235 7.70 1.72 -7.16
C ILE A 235 7.30 3.20 -7.05
N ALA A 236 6.19 3.58 -7.68
CA ALA A 236 5.69 4.95 -7.66
C ALA A 236 5.25 5.39 -6.26
N SER A 237 4.63 4.51 -5.45
CA SER A 237 4.24 4.82 -4.08
C SER A 237 5.45 5.10 -3.20
N VAL A 238 6.51 4.28 -3.29
CA VAL A 238 7.78 4.50 -2.58
C VAL A 238 8.40 5.83 -2.99
N ALA A 239 8.45 6.12 -4.29
CA ALA A 239 8.99 7.38 -4.79
C ALA A 239 8.23 8.59 -4.24
N ALA A 240 6.90 8.53 -4.21
CA ALA A 240 6.05 9.59 -3.69
C ALA A 240 6.20 9.76 -2.17
N SER A 241 6.34 8.66 -1.41
CA SER A 241 6.63 8.70 0.03
C SER A 241 8.00 9.26 0.35
N ILE A 242 9.03 8.94 -0.44
CA ILE A 242 10.37 9.56 -0.32
C ILE A 242 10.27 11.06 -0.58
N HIS A 243 9.60 11.48 -1.65
CA HIS A 243 9.42 12.89 -1.98
C HIS A 243 8.76 13.66 -0.84
N SER A 244 7.61 13.17 -0.36
CA SER A 244 6.87 13.81 0.75
C SER A 244 7.75 13.94 1.99
N SER A 245 8.51 12.89 2.30
CA SER A 245 9.38 12.87 3.48
C SER A 245 10.60 13.80 3.32
N LEU A 246 11.14 13.96 2.10
CA LEU A 246 12.21 14.92 1.81
C LEU A 246 11.71 16.36 1.96
N LYS A 247 10.46 16.62 1.54
CA LYS A 247 9.80 17.92 1.71
C LYS A 247 9.57 18.25 3.19
N ASP A 248 9.12 17.27 3.97
CA ASP A 248 9.00 17.42 5.43
C ASP A 248 10.36 17.81 6.06
N ARG A 249 11.44 17.14 5.66
CA ARG A 249 12.81 17.46 6.12
C ARG A 249 13.29 18.83 5.67
N GLN A 250 13.04 19.21 4.41
CA GLN A 250 13.41 20.53 3.90
C GLN A 250 12.70 21.65 4.68
N ASN A 251 11.45 21.40 5.12
CA ASN A 251 10.69 22.32 5.96
C ASN A 251 11.10 22.29 7.44
N GLY A 252 12.14 21.53 7.81
CA GLY A 252 12.65 21.45 9.18
C GLY A 252 11.83 20.58 10.12
N LEU A 253 10.93 19.73 9.61
CA LEU A 253 10.13 18.84 10.46
C LEU A 253 11.01 17.72 11.04
N SER A 254 10.82 17.47 12.34
CA SER A 254 11.50 16.40 13.08
C SER A 254 10.75 15.07 13.05
N SER A 255 9.48 15.09 12.66
CA SER A 255 8.58 13.95 12.51
C SER A 255 7.87 14.02 11.16
N PRO A 256 7.40 12.89 10.60
CA PRO A 256 6.61 12.91 9.37
C PRO A 256 5.34 13.72 9.60
N SER A 257 4.96 14.53 8.62
CA SER A 257 3.66 15.21 8.63
C SER A 257 2.53 14.19 8.43
N VAL A 258 1.29 14.57 8.73
CA VAL A 258 0.12 13.72 8.44
C VAL A 258 0.11 13.36 6.96
N PHE A 259 -0.24 12.11 6.65
CA PHE A 259 -0.32 11.64 5.29
C PHE A 259 -1.52 12.28 4.59
N SER A 260 -1.29 13.20 3.66
CA SER A 260 -2.34 13.76 2.80
C SER A 260 -2.27 13.11 1.44
N ALA A 261 -3.38 12.52 0.99
CA ALA A 261 -3.46 11.94 -0.36
C ALA A 261 -3.26 13.02 -1.42
N ASP A 262 -3.84 14.20 -1.25
CA ASP A 262 -3.78 15.31 -2.21
C ASP A 262 -2.38 15.88 -2.35
N ALA A 263 -1.60 15.88 -1.27
CA ALA A 263 -0.21 16.35 -1.31
C ALA A 263 0.74 15.38 -2.05
N VAL A 264 0.35 14.12 -2.21
CA VAL A 264 1.23 13.03 -2.68
C VAL A 264 0.76 12.41 -4.00
N SER A 265 -0.53 12.53 -4.34
CA SER A 265 -1.15 11.97 -5.55
C SER A 265 -0.48 12.45 -6.83
N ASP A 266 -0.24 13.76 -6.96
CA ASP A 266 0.41 14.35 -8.15
C ASP A 266 1.83 13.81 -8.34
N ILE A 267 2.57 13.63 -7.25
CA ILE A 267 3.92 13.06 -7.29
C ILE A 267 3.87 11.58 -7.68
N TYR A 268 2.93 10.82 -7.11
CA TYR A 268 2.71 9.43 -7.48
C TYR A 268 2.38 9.29 -8.98
N GLU A 269 1.45 10.11 -9.50
CA GLU A 269 1.08 10.12 -10.91
C GLU A 269 2.26 10.48 -11.82
N THR A 270 3.06 11.45 -11.40
CA THR A 270 4.30 11.81 -12.10
C THR A 270 5.22 10.59 -12.22
N HIS A 271 5.40 9.81 -11.15
CA HIS A 271 6.22 8.60 -11.19
C HIS A 271 5.61 7.47 -12.02
N MET A 272 4.29 7.31 -12.01
CA MET A 272 3.59 6.38 -12.90
C MET A 272 3.86 6.74 -14.38
N LEU A 273 3.79 8.02 -14.75
CA LEU A 273 4.11 8.50 -16.10
C LEU A 273 5.59 8.32 -16.45
N VAL A 274 6.50 8.56 -15.51
CA VAL A 274 7.94 8.31 -15.72
C VAL A 274 8.17 6.82 -16.01
N LEU A 275 7.57 5.92 -15.23
CA LEU A 275 7.68 4.48 -15.44
C LEU A 275 7.10 4.06 -16.78
N GLU A 276 5.91 4.57 -17.15
CA GLU A 276 5.28 4.29 -18.44
C GLU A 276 6.09 4.81 -19.63
N GLY A 277 6.77 5.96 -19.48
CA GLY A 277 7.64 6.54 -20.49
C GLY A 277 8.95 5.79 -20.71
N LEU A 278 9.33 4.87 -19.80
CA LEU A 278 10.48 3.99 -20.02
C LEU A 278 10.18 3.01 -21.16
N LYS A 279 11.19 2.71 -21.99
CA LYS A 279 11.07 1.64 -22.98
C LYS A 279 10.67 0.35 -22.27
N ALA A 280 9.71 -0.38 -22.83
CA ALA A 280 9.14 -1.59 -22.20
C ALA A 280 10.21 -2.59 -21.73
N THR A 281 11.27 -2.80 -22.52
CA THR A 281 12.41 -3.67 -22.14
C THR A 281 13.16 -3.16 -20.91
N HIS A 282 13.41 -1.85 -20.82
CA HIS A 282 14.07 -1.26 -19.65
C HIS A 282 13.17 -1.25 -18.43
N ARG A 283 11.86 -0.98 -18.60
CA ARG A 283 10.88 -1.03 -17.51
C ARG A 283 10.83 -2.43 -16.90
N HIS A 284 10.68 -3.45 -17.74
CA HIS A 284 10.66 -4.84 -17.28
C HIS A 284 11.97 -5.20 -16.55
N ALA A 285 13.13 -4.90 -17.15
CA ALA A 285 14.42 -5.17 -16.53
C ALA A 285 14.60 -4.47 -15.16
N LEU A 286 14.16 -3.21 -15.04
CA LEU A 286 14.16 -2.47 -13.78
C LEU A 286 13.32 -3.17 -12.71
N LYS A 287 12.09 -3.57 -13.06
CA LYS A 287 11.14 -4.17 -12.11
C LYS A 287 11.58 -5.55 -11.64
N VAL A 288 12.14 -6.36 -12.54
CA VAL A 288 12.76 -7.66 -12.20
C VAL A 288 13.98 -7.45 -11.32
N LYS A 289 14.84 -6.48 -11.64
CA LYS A 289 16.01 -6.16 -10.83
C LYS A 289 15.63 -5.73 -9.41
N LEU A 290 14.70 -4.79 -9.26
CA LEU A 290 14.23 -4.35 -7.95
C LEU A 290 13.64 -5.49 -7.13
N TYR A 291 12.83 -6.36 -7.76
CA TYR A 291 12.31 -7.55 -7.10
C TYR A 291 13.46 -8.44 -6.58
N ASN A 292 14.42 -8.78 -7.44
CA ASN A 292 15.56 -9.61 -7.07
C ASN A 292 16.43 -8.98 -5.96
N ASP A 293 16.69 -7.67 -6.03
CA ASP A 293 17.46 -6.94 -5.02
C ASP A 293 16.73 -6.96 -3.66
N VAL A 294 15.40 -6.79 -3.67
CA VAL A 294 14.57 -6.91 -2.47
C VAL A 294 14.64 -8.33 -1.91
N MET A 295 14.43 -9.36 -2.73
CA MET A 295 14.47 -10.75 -2.28
C MET A 295 15.85 -11.15 -1.74
N ALA A 296 16.93 -10.71 -2.39
CA ALA A 296 18.30 -10.92 -1.93
C ALA A 296 18.55 -10.24 -0.56
N SER A 297 17.89 -9.12 -0.29
CA SER A 297 18.02 -8.40 0.99
C SER A 297 17.19 -9.00 2.14
N ILE A 298 16.23 -9.88 1.84
CA ILE A 298 15.39 -10.59 2.83
C ILE A 298 16.10 -11.85 3.32
N GLN A 299 16.84 -12.52 2.43
CA GLN A 299 17.54 -13.75 2.77
C GLN A 299 18.48 -13.50 3.95
N PRO A 300 18.36 -14.26 5.06
CA PRO A 300 19.29 -14.15 6.17
C PRO A 300 20.67 -14.40 5.60
N SER A 301 21.57 -13.44 5.80
CA SER A 301 22.92 -13.57 5.28
C SER A 301 23.51 -14.87 5.83
N VAL A 302 23.66 -15.86 4.96
CA VAL A 302 24.48 -17.05 5.22
C VAL A 302 25.88 -16.60 5.66
N SER A 303 26.27 -15.35 5.32
CA SER A 303 27.49 -14.69 5.78
C SER A 303 27.56 -14.40 7.27
N ALA A 304 26.47 -14.22 8.03
CA ALA A 304 26.58 -13.96 9.48
C ALA A 304 27.00 -15.22 10.25
N HIS A 305 26.47 -16.39 9.87
CA HIS A 305 26.96 -17.67 10.40
C HIS A 305 28.34 -18.04 9.84
N ALA A 306 28.64 -17.74 8.58
CA ALA A 306 29.99 -17.96 8.04
C ALA A 306 31.04 -17.03 8.65
N GLN A 307 30.72 -15.76 8.93
CA GLN A 307 31.59 -14.81 9.62
C GLN A 307 31.70 -15.12 11.11
N ALA A 308 30.63 -15.56 11.77
CA ALA A 308 30.70 -16.05 13.15
C ALA A 308 31.56 -17.32 13.25
N ASN A 309 31.43 -18.25 12.31
CA ASN A 309 32.27 -19.45 12.27
C ASN A 309 33.73 -19.14 11.90
N ALA A 310 33.98 -18.18 11.01
CA ALA A 310 35.33 -17.70 10.73
C ALA A 310 35.94 -16.95 11.93
N ALA A 311 35.16 -16.15 12.64
CA ALA A 311 35.58 -15.47 13.87
C ALA A 311 35.85 -16.45 15.01
N LEU A 312 35.01 -17.48 15.18
CA LEU A 312 35.21 -18.58 16.14
C LEU A 312 36.43 -19.42 15.79
N ALA A 313 36.71 -19.66 14.50
CA ALA A 313 37.91 -20.35 14.05
C ALA A 313 39.22 -19.58 14.29
N CYS A 314 39.14 -18.26 14.50
CA CYS A 314 40.27 -17.42 14.87
C CYS A 314 40.51 -17.33 16.39
N ILE A 315 39.63 -17.90 17.23
CA ILE A 315 39.82 -17.93 18.68
C ILE A 315 40.72 -19.13 19.02
N ASN A 316 41.97 -18.84 19.39
CA ASN A 316 42.90 -19.85 19.85
C ASN A 316 42.59 -20.26 21.30
N LEU A 317 41.82 -21.34 21.45
CA LEU A 317 41.39 -21.88 22.75
C LEU A 317 42.55 -22.43 23.60
N SER A 318 43.76 -22.60 23.04
CA SER A 318 44.94 -23.04 23.81
C SER A 318 45.58 -21.94 24.66
N ALA A 319 45.02 -20.72 24.68
CA ALA A 319 45.53 -19.58 25.42
C ALA A 319 44.64 -19.16 26.61
N ILE A 320 43.62 -19.97 26.95
CA ILE A 320 42.66 -19.71 28.04
C ILE A 320 42.74 -20.82 29.11
N GLU A 321 43.96 -21.25 29.45
CA GLU A 321 44.25 -22.01 30.68
C GLU A 321 45.05 -21.14 31.66
#